data_AF-A0A453BCQ7-F1
#
_entry.id   AF-A0A453BCQ7-F1
#
_cell.length_a   1.000
_cell.length_b   1.000
_cell.length_c   1.000
_cell.angle_alpha   90.00
_cell.angle_beta   90.00
_cell.angle_gamma   90.00
#
_symmetry.space_group_name_H-M   'P 1'
#
loop_
_entity.id
_entity.type
_entity.pdbx_description
1 polymer ?
#
loop_
_entity_poly.entity_id
_entity_poly.type
_entity_poly.pdbx_seq_one_letter_code
_entity_poly.pdbx_strand_id
1 'polypeptide(L)' 'LPARKAPGPDGFTAEFLRACWTTIRQDFLDVFQQLYDLRGRGFYKLNQALLTLLPKKADAQGLRDYRPIC' A
#
# COMPACT_ATOMS: atom_id res chain seq x y z
N LEU A 1 -13.44 1.26 -6.13
CA LEU A 1 -12.23 2.12 -6.19
C LEU A 1 -12.26 2.91 -7.50
N PRO A 2 -11.93 4.21 -7.50
CA PRO A 2 -11.83 4.99 -8.75
C PRO A 2 -10.78 4.36 -9.66
N ALA A 3 -11.07 4.28 -10.95
CA ALA A 3 -10.16 3.70 -11.94
C ALA A 3 -8.96 4.63 -12.21
N ARG A 4 -7.83 4.05 -12.65
CA ARG A 4 -6.61 4.74 -13.10
C ARG A 4 -5.92 5.58 -12.02
N LYS A 5 -6.00 5.15 -10.77
CA LYS A 5 -5.12 5.71 -9.72
C LYS A 5 -3.70 5.19 -9.91
N ALA A 6 -2.73 6.02 -9.52
CA ALA A 6 -1.35 5.59 -9.42
C ALA A 6 -1.25 4.37 -8.46
N PRO A 7 -0.35 3.41 -8.75
CA PRO A 7 -0.13 2.27 -7.86
C PRO A 7 0.43 2.75 -6.52
N GLY A 8 0.26 1.91 -5.49
CA GLY A 8 0.93 2.12 -4.22
C GLY A 8 2.44 1.84 -4.32
N PRO A 9 3.16 1.89 -3.19
CA PRO A 9 4.57 1.51 -3.12
C PRO A 9 4.91 0.11 -3.64
N ASP A 10 3.93 -0.80 -3.67
CA ASP A 10 4.06 -2.17 -4.17
C ASP A 10 4.02 -2.27 -5.70
N GLY A 11 3.67 -1.18 -6.40
CA GLY A 11 3.56 -1.14 -7.85
C GLY A 11 2.26 -1.73 -8.41
N PHE A 12 1.32 -2.18 -7.57
CA PHE A 12 0.07 -2.78 -8.02
C PHE A 12 -1.08 -1.76 -8.06
N THR A 13 -1.87 -1.82 -9.13
CA THR A 13 -3.06 -0.98 -9.30
C THR A 13 -4.33 -1.71 -8.85
N ALA A 14 -5.40 -0.94 -8.64
CA ALA A 14 -6.71 -1.53 -8.34
C ALA A 14 -7.20 -2.43 -9.50
N GLU A 15 -6.88 -2.08 -10.74
CA GLU A 15 -7.19 -2.86 -11.94
C GLU A 15 -6.43 -4.19 -11.95
N PHE A 16 -5.15 -4.20 -11.58
CA PHE A 16 -4.38 -5.41 -11.43
C PHE A 16 -5.01 -6.35 -10.40
N LEU A 17 -5.34 -5.84 -9.21
CA LEU A 17 -5.97 -6.64 -8.15
C LEU A 17 -7.33 -7.22 -8.60
N ARG A 18 -8.11 -6.47 -9.37
CA ARG A 18 -9.38 -6.96 -9.94
C ARG A 18 -9.16 -8.04 -10.99
N ALA A 19 -8.17 -7.88 -11.86
CA ALA A 19 -7.83 -8.86 -12.88
C ALA A 19 -7.32 -10.18 -12.26
N CYS A 20 -6.55 -10.08 -11.18
CA CYS A 20 -6.01 -11.23 -10.45
C CYS A 20 -6.93 -11.75 -9.34
N TRP A 21 -8.18 -11.28 -9.25
CA TRP A 21 -9.07 -11.59 -8.12
C TRP A 21 -9.29 -13.10 -7.93
N THR A 22 -9.41 -13.86 -9.04
CA THR A 22 -9.57 -15.32 -8.99
C THR A 22 -8.36 -16.02 -8.36
N THR A 23 -7.18 -15.42 -8.42
CA THR A 23 -5.95 -15.93 -7.81
C THR A 23 -5.85 -15.55 -6.34
N ILE A 24 -6.06 -14.28 -6.00
CA ILE A 24 -5.74 -13.74 -4.66
C ILE A 24 -6.92 -13.80 -3.66
N ARG A 25 -8.15 -14.06 -4.13
CA ARG A 25 -9.36 -13.98 -3.28
C ARG A 25 -9.26 -14.84 -2.02
N GLN A 26 -8.73 -16.06 -2.13
CA GLN A 26 -8.66 -16.98 -0.99
C GLN A 26 -7.68 -16.45 0.08
N ASP A 27 -6.52 -15.95 -0.34
CA ASP A 27 -5.53 -15.37 0.57
C ASP A 27 -6.12 -14.20 1.38
N PHE A 28 -6.93 -13.35 0.73
CA PHE A 28 -7.63 -12.26 1.42
C PHE A 28 -8.61 -12.79 2.48
N LEU A 29 -9.42 -13.81 2.15
CA LEU A 29 -10.35 -14.42 3.12
C LEU A 29 -9.61 -15.00 4.32
N ASP A 30 -8.49 -15.70 4.07
CA ASP A 30 -7.70 -16.33 5.12
C ASP A 30 -7.06 -15.29 6.06
N VAL A 31 -6.60 -14.15 5.53
CA VAL A 31 -6.10 -13.02 6.34
C VAL A 31 -7.21 -12.45 7.22
N PHE A 32 -8.43 -12.24 6.68
CA PHE A 32 -9.55 -11.75 7.49
C PHE A 32 -9.99 -12.74 8.56
N GLN A 33 -9.96 -14.05 8.27
CA GLN A 33 -10.25 -15.07 9.26
C GLN A 33 -9.19 -15.08 10.38
N GLN A 34 -7.90 -14.98 10.03
CA GLN A 34 -6.83 -14.86 11.02
C GLN A 34 -7.00 -13.62 11.90
N LEU A 35 -7.43 -12.49 11.32
CA LEU A 35 -7.74 -11.28 12.07
C LEU A 35 -8.93 -11.48 13.02
N TYR A 36 -10.01 -12.10 12.55
CA TYR A 36 -11.20 -12.41 13.36
C TYR A 36 -10.86 -13.31 14.56
N ASP A 37 -10.02 -14.32 14.33
CA ASP A 37 -9.56 -15.24 15.38
C ASP A 37 -8.45 -14.65 16.28
N LEU A 38 -8.12 -13.36 16.12
CA LEU A 38 -7.04 -12.66 16.84
C LEU A 38 -5.66 -13.32 16.67
N ARG A 39 -5.44 -14.05 15.56
CA ARG A 39 -4.19 -14.71 15.20
C ARG A 39 -3.28 -13.78 14.40
N GLY A 40 -2.90 -12.65 14.99
CA GLY A 40 -2.18 -11.57 14.31
C GLY A 40 -0.68 -11.76 14.07
N ARG A 41 -0.15 -12.99 14.09
CA ARG A 41 1.29 -13.23 13.85
C ARG A 41 1.67 -12.74 12.46
N GLY A 42 2.65 -11.84 12.38
CA GLY A 42 3.14 -11.29 11.12
C GLY A 42 2.40 -10.04 10.64
N PHE A 43 1.29 -9.62 11.25
CA PHE A 43 0.56 -8.42 10.84
C PHE A 43 1.33 -7.12 11.08
N TYR A 44 2.35 -7.12 11.95
CA TYR A 44 3.28 -5.99 12.07
C TYR A 44 3.95 -5.62 10.74
N LYS A 45 4.08 -6.58 9.79
CA LYS A 45 4.62 -6.33 8.45
C LYS A 45 3.68 -5.50 7.57
N LEU A 46 2.36 -5.55 7.83
CA LEU A 46 1.38 -4.73 7.14
C LEU A 46 1.49 -3.24 7.50
N ASN A 47 2.15 -2.91 8.61
CA ASN A 47 2.39 -1.53 9.05
C ASN A 47 3.66 -0.93 8.41
N GLN A 48 4.24 -1.58 7.41
CA GLN A 48 5.36 -1.01 6.64
C GLN A 48 4.82 -0.14 5.52
N ALA A 49 5.34 1.08 5.40
CA ALA A 49 5.02 2.00 4.31
C ALA A 49 6.31 2.57 3.71
N LEU A 50 6.33 2.78 2.40
CA LEU A 50 7.41 3.48 1.73
C LEU A 50 7.13 4.97 1.76
N LEU A 51 7.92 5.70 2.54
CA LEU A 51 7.85 7.15 2.56
C LEU A 51 8.57 7.72 1.33
N THR A 52 7.81 8.28 0.38
CA THR A 52 8.38 8.99 -0.77
C THR A 52 8.37 10.49 -0.49
N LEU A 53 9.52 11.15 -0.66
CA LEU A 53 9.67 12.59 -0.45
C LEU A 53 9.56 13.32 -1.79
N LEU A 54 8.48 14.05 -2.01
CA LEU A 54 8.31 14.88 -3.20
C LEU A 54 8.85 16.29 -2.95
N PRO A 55 9.79 16.81 -3.76
CA PRO A 55 10.28 18.17 -3.62
C PRO A 55 9.16 19.17 -3.94
N LYS A 56 8.96 20.18 -3.09
CA LYS A 56 8.01 21.28 -3.32
C LYS A 56 8.58 22.36 -4.25
N LYS A 57 9.91 22.45 -4.32
CA LYS A 57 10.68 23.41 -5.12
C LYS A 57 11.91 22.74 -5.71
N ALA A 58 12.45 23.28 -6.79
CA ALA A 58 13.57 22.67 -7.53
C ALA A 58 14.87 22.63 -6.72
N ASP A 59 15.09 23.62 -5.85
CA ASP A 59 16.24 23.79 -4.97
C ASP A 59 15.98 23.24 -3.55
N ALA A 60 15.24 22.13 -3.41
CA ALA A 60 14.96 21.54 -2.11
C ALA A 60 16.27 21.12 -1.41
N GLN A 61 16.50 21.64 -0.20
CA GLN A 61 17.72 21.40 0.58
C GLN A 61 17.42 20.81 1.97
N GLY A 62 16.26 21.15 2.55
CA GLY A 62 15.87 20.71 3.89
C GLY A 62 14.59 19.88 3.90
N LEU A 63 14.37 19.12 4.98
CA LEU A 63 13.17 18.28 5.18
C LEU A 63 11.84 19.04 4.97
N ARG A 64 11.78 20.31 5.35
CA ARG A 64 10.57 21.15 5.19
C ARG A 64 10.23 21.44 3.72
N ASP A 65 11.21 21.33 2.82
CA ASP A 65 11.05 21.52 1.38
C ASP A 65 10.40 20.32 0.70
N TYR A 66 10.24 19.21 1.41
CA TYR A 66 9.61 18.00 0.88
C TYR A 66 8.20 17.82 1.42
N ARG A 67 7.36 17.22 0.59
CA ARG A 67 6.07 16.69 0.99
C ARG A 67 6.21 15.17 1.08
N PRO A 68 6.11 14.58 2.28
CA PRO A 68 6.01 13.12 2.38
C PRO A 68 4.69 12.66 1.77
N ILE A 69 4.77 11.62 0.95
CA ILE A 69 3.62 10.83 0.50
C ILE A 69 3.91 9.36 0.80
N CYS A 70 2.88 8.64 1.20
CA CYS A 70 2.89 7.20 1.45
C CYS A 70 1.83 6.56 0.56
#